data_AF-A0A838I4F6-F1
#
_entry.id   AF-A0A838I4F6-F1
#
_cell.length_a   1.000
_cell.length_b   1.000
_cell.length_c   1.000
_cell.angle_alpha   90.00
_cell.angle_beta   90.00
_cell.angle_gamma   90.00
#
_symmetry.space_group_name_H-M   'P 1'
#
loop_
_entity.id
_entity.type
_entity.pdbx_description
1 polymer ?
#
loop_
_entity_poly.entity_id
_entity_poly.type
_entity_poly.pdbx_seq_one_letter_code
_entity_poly.pdbx_strand_id
1 'polypeptide(L)'
;MPTESASRRALHAQSQCRDRAIALLARRQHGVVSRTQLVEAGLGRGAIAHRLKGGRLHRVFPSVYVVGNGLLSVEGRWLAGVLSGGPDAVLSHRSAAALWEILASAAGTVEVTLPSRRRSVQGIKLRKADLRSDEITTQRGIPVTSAARTILDLAAVLEPHRALRAVHEAEVRQLTGPLSLAELLDRHPSRRGARALRRALSDLDLGAQVSRSELEDRFHHLLEGAGLSRPWRNAAVDAGGRTFEADFVWRAAQVIVELDGHATPATRTTFEQDRLRDRLLTAAGWRVVRITWRQLHDDPGAFYATFAGSFRGPPQRVLTTPTAARRSATRRHTRGSRPMPRCELDTSTFTAWGFTLSMHACQATIPSRWLCTAVIGTAMGIRLRSSISATTSAMRSRG
;
A
#
# COMPACT_ATOMS: atom_id res chain seq x y z
N MET A 1 -46.40 46.30 -22.57
CA MET A 1 -45.20 46.42 -21.70
C MET A 1 -45.37 45.47 -20.52
N PRO A 2 -44.48 44.49 -20.30
CA PRO A 2 -44.55 43.66 -19.09
C PRO A 2 -44.44 44.54 -17.85
N THR A 3 -45.29 44.32 -16.84
CA THR A 3 -45.19 45.05 -15.57
C THR A 3 -43.86 44.73 -14.89
N GLU A 4 -43.28 45.72 -14.19
CA GLU A 4 -41.98 45.58 -13.51
C GLU A 4 -41.93 44.35 -12.57
N SER A 5 -43.08 43.96 -11.99
CA SER A 5 -43.22 42.75 -11.17
C SER A 5 -43.06 41.43 -11.96
N ALA A 6 -43.54 41.36 -13.20
CA ALA A 6 -43.44 40.17 -14.04
C ALA A 6 -41.99 39.94 -14.50
N SER A 7 -41.30 41.03 -14.88
CA SER A 7 -39.88 41.00 -15.25
C SER A 7 -39.00 40.56 -14.08
N ARG A 8 -39.25 41.04 -12.85
CA ARG A 8 -38.52 40.60 -11.65
C ARG A 8 -38.74 39.11 -11.33
N ARG A 9 -39.98 38.61 -11.44
CA ARG A 9 -40.29 37.18 -11.21
C ARG A 9 -39.58 36.26 -12.20
N ALA A 10 -39.56 36.62 -13.48
CA ALA A 10 -38.86 35.85 -14.52
C ALA A 10 -37.35 35.76 -14.26
N LEU A 11 -36.71 36.87 -13.88
CA LEU A 11 -35.30 36.90 -13.51
C LEU A 11 -34.98 36.03 -12.29
N HIS A 12 -35.85 36.04 -11.27
CA HIS A 12 -35.71 35.16 -10.10
C HIS A 12 -35.82 33.68 -10.47
N ALA A 13 -36.81 33.29 -11.27
CA ALA A 13 -36.98 31.91 -11.73
C ALA A 13 -35.76 31.44 -12.55
N GLN A 14 -35.24 32.30 -13.43
CA GLN A 14 -34.03 31.99 -14.21
C GLN A 14 -32.79 31.82 -13.33
N SER A 15 -32.63 32.66 -12.29
CA SER A 15 -31.55 32.47 -11.30
C SER A 15 -31.70 31.16 -10.53
N GLN A 16 -32.92 30.79 -10.11
CA GLN A 16 -33.16 29.53 -9.40
C GLN A 16 -32.87 28.31 -10.28
N CYS A 17 -33.24 28.35 -11.57
CA CYS A 17 -32.90 27.29 -12.52
C CYS A 17 -31.38 27.12 -12.66
N ARG A 18 -30.64 28.22 -12.74
CA ARG A 18 -29.17 28.21 -12.78
C ARG A 18 -28.56 27.68 -11.49
N ASP A 19 -29.08 28.08 -10.33
CA ASP A 19 -28.62 27.58 -9.03
C ASP A 19 -28.84 26.07 -8.89
N ARG A 20 -29.99 25.57 -9.36
CA ARG A 20 -30.27 24.13 -9.40
C ARG A 20 -29.30 23.39 -10.33
N ALA A 21 -29.02 23.92 -11.51
CA ALA A 21 -28.07 23.33 -12.45
C ALA A 21 -26.65 23.25 -11.85
N ILE A 22 -26.20 24.33 -11.21
CA ILE A 22 -24.90 24.38 -10.53
C ILE A 22 -24.84 23.38 -9.37
N ALA A 23 -25.90 23.31 -8.56
CA ALA A 23 -25.97 22.36 -7.45
C ALA A 23 -25.91 20.90 -7.95
N LEU A 24 -26.61 20.59 -9.04
CA LEU A 24 -26.56 19.26 -9.66
C LEU A 24 -25.17 18.93 -10.22
N LEU A 25 -24.49 19.90 -10.84
CA LEU A 25 -23.11 19.72 -11.31
C LEU A 25 -22.15 19.49 -10.14
N ALA A 26 -22.23 20.34 -9.11
CA ALA A 26 -21.41 20.23 -7.91
C ALA A 26 -21.58 18.87 -7.23
N ARG A 27 -22.82 18.35 -7.12
CA ARG A 27 -23.08 17.03 -6.54
C ARG A 27 -22.34 15.89 -7.27
N ARG A 28 -22.18 15.97 -8.58
CA ARG A 28 -21.39 14.98 -9.37
C ARG A 28 -19.88 15.18 -9.24
N GLN A 29 -19.47 16.37 -8.81
CA GLN A 29 -18.09 16.80 -8.69
C GLN A 29 -17.70 17.06 -7.23
N HIS A 30 -18.16 16.22 -6.30
CA HIS A 30 -17.73 16.31 -4.88
C HIS A 30 -17.92 17.71 -4.25
N GLY A 31 -18.99 18.42 -4.65
CA GLY A 31 -19.33 19.75 -4.15
C GLY A 31 -18.60 20.91 -4.83
N VAL A 32 -17.72 20.66 -5.81
CA VAL A 32 -16.88 21.70 -6.44
C VAL A 32 -17.22 21.99 -7.88
N VAL A 33 -17.04 23.25 -8.29
CA VAL A 33 -17.24 23.75 -9.65
C VAL A 33 -16.16 24.74 -10.05
N SER A 34 -15.75 24.73 -11.31
CA SER A 34 -14.80 25.71 -11.86
C SER A 34 -15.52 26.97 -12.34
N ARG A 35 -14.77 28.07 -12.46
CA ARG A 35 -15.27 29.32 -13.05
C ARG A 35 -15.75 29.11 -14.49
N THR A 36 -15.03 28.30 -15.26
CA THR A 36 -15.41 27.98 -16.65
C THR A 36 -16.78 27.31 -16.68
N GLN A 37 -17.01 26.32 -15.82
CA GLN A 37 -18.29 25.64 -15.70
C GLN A 37 -19.43 26.57 -15.25
N LEU A 38 -19.14 27.51 -14.34
CA LEU A 38 -20.12 28.52 -13.94
C LEU A 38 -20.49 29.46 -15.11
N VAL A 39 -19.51 29.84 -15.93
CA VAL A 39 -19.74 30.69 -17.11
C VAL A 39 -20.53 29.92 -18.18
N GLU A 40 -20.19 28.65 -18.42
CA GLU A 40 -20.94 27.75 -19.31
C GLU A 40 -22.38 27.54 -18.84
N ALA A 41 -22.61 27.51 -17.52
CA ALA A 41 -23.94 27.51 -16.92
C ALA A 41 -24.67 28.88 -16.99
N GLY A 42 -24.08 29.87 -17.66
CA GLY A 42 -24.68 31.19 -17.90
C GLY A 42 -24.48 32.19 -16.76
N LEU A 43 -23.54 31.98 -15.84
CA LEU A 43 -23.22 32.95 -14.78
C LEU A 43 -22.10 33.89 -15.22
N GLY A 44 -22.47 35.14 -15.44
CA GLY A 44 -21.50 36.23 -15.59
C GLY A 44 -20.75 36.55 -14.30
N ARG A 45 -19.70 37.38 -14.41
CA ARG A 45 -18.82 37.75 -13.28
C ARG A 45 -19.59 38.31 -12.08
N GLY A 46 -20.57 39.18 -12.32
CA GLY A 46 -21.40 39.77 -11.26
C GLY A 46 -22.25 38.74 -10.52
N ALA A 47 -22.80 37.76 -11.23
CA ALA A 47 -23.59 36.68 -10.64
C ALA A 47 -22.74 35.75 -9.74
N ILE A 48 -21.48 35.52 -10.12
CA ILE A 48 -20.51 34.78 -9.30
C ILE A 48 -20.14 35.60 -8.05
N ALA A 49 -19.80 36.89 -8.22
CA ALA A 49 -19.46 37.78 -7.10
C ALA A 49 -20.60 37.90 -6.08
N HIS A 50 -21.84 38.02 -6.55
CA HIS A 50 -23.01 38.05 -5.69
C HIS A 50 -23.17 36.75 -4.88
N ARG A 51 -22.90 35.58 -5.46
CA ARG A 51 -22.96 34.29 -4.76
C ARG A 51 -21.82 34.10 -3.77
N LEU A 52 -20.64 34.65 -4.05
CA LEU A 52 -19.53 34.70 -3.10
C LEU A 52 -19.90 35.56 -1.89
N LYS A 53 -20.41 36.78 -2.12
CA LYS A 53 -20.84 37.69 -1.04
C LYS A 53 -21.98 37.10 -0.21
N GLY A 54 -22.90 36.38 -0.85
CA GLY A 54 -24.04 35.73 -0.21
C GLY A 54 -23.77 34.34 0.36
N GLY A 55 -22.51 33.87 0.41
CA GLY A 55 -22.16 32.57 1.02
C GLY A 55 -22.75 31.34 0.33
N ARG A 56 -23.08 31.43 -0.97
CA ARG A 56 -23.53 30.26 -1.78
C ARG A 56 -22.38 29.62 -2.54
N LEU A 57 -21.32 30.38 -2.77
CA LEU A 57 -20.06 29.91 -3.33
C LEU A 57 -18.94 30.24 -2.35
N HIS A 58 -18.02 29.30 -2.14
CA HIS A 58 -16.84 29.48 -1.31
C HIS A 58 -15.60 29.17 -2.15
N ARG A 59 -14.67 30.11 -2.25
CA ARG A 59 -13.47 29.93 -3.08
C ARG A 59 -12.48 28.98 -2.38
N VAL A 60 -12.08 27.91 -3.07
CA VAL A 60 -11.08 26.94 -2.57
C VAL A 60 -9.70 27.22 -3.18
N PHE A 61 -9.68 27.38 -4.51
CA PHE A 61 -8.49 27.69 -5.30
C PHE A 61 -8.82 28.82 -6.30
N PRO A 62 -7.83 29.38 -7.02
CA PRO A 62 -8.12 30.29 -8.11
C PRO A 62 -9.11 29.67 -9.10
N SER A 63 -10.22 30.37 -9.35
CA SER A 63 -11.26 29.94 -10.29
C SER A 63 -11.96 28.62 -9.94
N VAL A 64 -11.90 28.14 -8.69
CA VAL A 64 -12.63 26.94 -8.25
C VAL A 64 -13.35 27.19 -6.92
N TYR A 65 -14.60 26.74 -6.85
CA TYR A 65 -15.53 27.08 -5.80
C TYR A 65 -16.25 25.84 -5.27
N VAL A 66 -16.51 25.81 -3.96
CA VAL A 66 -17.48 24.92 -3.33
C VAL A 66 -18.86 25.57 -3.39
N VAL A 67 -19.87 24.75 -3.68
CA VAL A 67 -21.28 25.16 -3.70
C VAL A 67 -21.95 24.79 -2.38
N GLY A 68 -22.74 25.71 -1.81
CA GLY A 68 -23.50 25.46 -0.59
C GLY A 68 -22.78 25.95 0.66
N ASN A 69 -22.68 25.12 1.70
CA ASN A 69 -22.22 25.51 3.04
C ASN A 69 -20.70 25.61 3.22
N GLY A 70 -19.91 25.46 2.15
CA GLY A 70 -18.45 25.57 2.21
C GLY A 70 -17.72 24.34 2.74
N LEU A 71 -18.42 23.27 3.12
CA LEU A 71 -17.78 22.01 3.50
C LEU A 71 -17.17 21.32 2.28
N LEU A 72 -15.94 20.82 2.43
CA LEU A 72 -15.17 20.23 1.35
C LEU A 72 -14.63 18.86 1.78
N SER A 73 -15.02 17.81 1.05
CA SER A 73 -14.44 16.48 1.23
C SER A 73 -13.00 16.41 0.72
N VAL A 74 -12.29 15.34 1.08
CA VAL A 74 -10.93 15.08 0.58
C VAL A 74 -10.94 14.96 -0.95
N GLU A 75 -11.89 14.18 -1.50
CA GLU A 75 -12.12 14.04 -2.93
C GLU A 75 -12.46 15.37 -3.61
N GLY A 76 -13.30 16.19 -2.97
CA GLY A 76 -13.63 17.53 -3.46
C GLY A 76 -12.40 18.42 -3.52
N ARG A 77 -11.49 18.33 -2.55
CA ARG A 77 -10.24 19.08 -2.56
C ARG A 77 -9.29 18.62 -3.67
N TRP A 78 -9.20 17.31 -3.91
CA TRP A 78 -8.43 16.76 -5.02
C TRP A 78 -8.97 17.22 -6.37
N LEU A 79 -10.29 17.08 -6.59
CA LEU A 79 -10.92 17.52 -7.82
C LEU A 79 -10.80 19.04 -8.00
N ALA A 80 -10.89 19.82 -6.92
CA ALA A 80 -10.67 21.26 -6.99
C ALA A 80 -9.25 21.61 -7.44
N GLY A 81 -8.25 20.86 -6.98
CA GLY A 81 -6.86 21.01 -7.44
C GLY A 81 -6.72 20.72 -8.93
N VAL A 82 -7.35 19.64 -9.40
CA VAL A 82 -7.39 19.27 -10.84
C VAL A 82 -8.07 20.36 -11.67
N LEU A 83 -9.28 20.79 -11.30
CA LEU A 83 -10.01 21.86 -12.00
C LEU A 83 -9.24 23.19 -12.02
N SER A 84 -8.45 23.48 -10.97
CA SER A 84 -7.59 24.67 -10.93
C SER A 84 -6.42 24.57 -11.92
N GLY A 85 -5.99 23.35 -12.27
CA GLY A 85 -4.94 23.10 -13.27
C GLY A 85 -5.43 23.27 -14.72
N GLY A 86 -6.70 23.03 -14.98
CA GLY A 86 -7.33 23.10 -16.30
C GLY A 86 -7.77 21.74 -16.83
N PRO A 87 -8.19 21.64 -18.12
CA PRO A 87 -8.75 20.41 -18.69
C PRO A 87 -7.73 19.26 -18.77
N ASP A 88 -6.46 19.56 -19.02
CA ASP A 88 -5.38 18.56 -19.14
C ASP A 88 -4.70 18.24 -17.80
N ALA A 89 -5.26 18.72 -16.70
CA ALA A 89 -4.71 18.48 -15.37
C ALA A 89 -5.17 17.14 -14.83
N VAL A 90 -4.26 16.44 -14.16
CA VAL A 90 -4.48 15.08 -13.66
C VAL A 90 -3.94 14.97 -12.24
N LEU A 91 -4.73 14.40 -11.32
CA LEU A 91 -4.28 14.12 -9.96
C LEU A 91 -3.13 13.10 -10.01
N SER A 92 -2.04 13.34 -9.28
CA SER A 92 -0.83 12.51 -9.40
C SER A 92 -0.09 12.32 -8.08
N HIS A 93 1.00 11.53 -8.12
CA HIS A 93 1.91 11.30 -7.01
C HIS A 93 1.19 10.91 -5.71
N ARG A 94 1.44 11.62 -4.60
CA ARG A 94 0.91 11.29 -3.27
C ARG A 94 -0.61 11.44 -3.19
N SER A 95 -1.19 12.42 -3.90
CA SER A 95 -2.64 12.61 -3.92
C SER A 95 -3.33 11.51 -4.73
N ALA A 96 -2.77 11.10 -5.87
CA ALA A 96 -3.25 9.93 -6.60
C ALA A 96 -3.11 8.65 -5.78
N ALA A 97 -1.97 8.45 -5.11
CA ALA A 97 -1.73 7.28 -4.28
C ALA A 97 -2.73 7.17 -3.12
N ALA A 98 -3.15 8.30 -2.56
CA ALA A 98 -4.20 8.33 -1.55
C ALA A 98 -5.58 8.00 -2.13
N LEU A 99 -5.89 8.48 -3.34
CA LEU A 99 -7.14 8.12 -4.04
C LEU A 99 -7.18 6.62 -4.42
N TRP A 100 -6.03 6.03 -4.74
CA TRP A 100 -5.85 4.60 -4.95
C TRP A 100 -5.73 3.79 -3.66
N GLU A 101 -5.75 4.45 -2.50
CA GLU A 101 -5.59 3.85 -1.17
C GLU A 101 -4.24 3.12 -0.96
N ILE A 102 -3.26 3.35 -1.84
CA ILE A 102 -1.87 2.85 -1.75
C ILE A 102 -1.14 3.50 -0.57
N LEU A 103 -1.43 4.77 -0.31
CA LEU A 103 -0.91 5.52 0.83
C LEU A 103 -2.06 6.12 1.63
N ALA A 104 -1.90 6.25 2.94
CA ALA A 104 -2.81 7.04 3.74
C ALA A 104 -2.84 8.49 3.22
N SER A 105 -4.03 9.07 3.16
CA SER A 105 -4.19 10.48 2.79
C SER A 105 -3.50 11.35 3.84
N ALA A 106 -2.45 12.05 3.44
CA ALA A 106 -1.89 13.12 4.24
C ALA A 106 -2.73 14.39 4.01
N ALA A 107 -3.33 14.94 5.06
CA ALA A 107 -3.95 16.25 4.99
C ALA A 107 -2.90 17.28 4.51
N GLY A 108 -3.18 18.01 3.42
CA GLY A 108 -2.22 18.97 2.89
C GLY A 108 -2.40 19.36 1.42
N THR A 109 -1.26 19.56 0.76
CA THR A 109 -1.10 20.04 -0.62
C THR A 109 -1.53 18.98 -1.64
N VAL A 110 -2.35 19.39 -2.61
CA VAL A 110 -2.80 18.52 -3.72
C VAL A 110 -1.71 18.44 -4.78
N GLU A 111 -1.27 17.25 -5.18
CA GLU A 111 -0.32 17.06 -6.27
C GLU A 111 -1.05 16.84 -7.60
N VAL A 112 -0.74 17.67 -8.60
CA VAL A 112 -1.40 17.69 -9.91
C VAL A 112 -0.34 17.75 -11.01
N THR A 113 -0.45 16.87 -12.00
CA THR A 113 0.38 16.88 -13.21
C THR A 113 -0.34 17.58 -14.36
N LEU A 114 0.41 18.34 -15.16
CA LEU A 114 -0.06 19.02 -16.36
C LEU A 114 1.06 19.09 -17.43
N PRO A 115 0.73 19.21 -18.72
CA PRO A 115 1.72 19.20 -19.80
C PRO A 115 2.58 20.48 -19.85
N SER A 116 2.03 21.61 -19.42
CA SER A 116 2.68 22.93 -19.48
C SER A 116 3.03 23.48 -18.09
N ARG A 117 3.98 24.42 -18.01
CA ARG A 117 4.26 25.13 -16.76
C ARG A 117 3.13 26.13 -16.48
N ARG A 118 2.71 26.22 -15.23
CA ARG A 118 1.76 27.22 -14.73
C ARG A 118 2.30 27.88 -13.46
N ARG A 119 1.73 29.05 -13.13
CA ARG A 119 2.04 29.76 -11.88
C ARG A 119 1.71 28.89 -10.68
N SER A 120 2.53 28.96 -9.64
CA SER A 120 2.28 28.27 -8.38
C SER A 120 0.93 28.70 -7.78
N VAL A 121 0.25 27.74 -7.16
CA VAL A 121 -1.01 27.96 -6.44
C VAL A 121 -0.81 27.41 -5.03
N GLN A 122 -1.07 28.24 -4.02
CA GLN A 122 -0.94 27.81 -2.63
C GLN A 122 -1.85 26.60 -2.38
N GLY A 123 -1.30 25.55 -1.76
CA GLY A 123 -2.01 24.30 -1.51
C GLY A 123 -2.11 23.36 -2.72
N ILE A 124 -1.49 23.69 -3.86
CA ILE A 124 -1.34 22.80 -5.01
C ILE A 124 0.14 22.68 -5.40
N LYS A 125 0.63 21.45 -5.51
CA LYS A 125 1.95 21.14 -6.05
C LYS A 125 1.80 20.74 -7.51
N LEU A 126 2.14 21.67 -8.39
CA LEU A 126 2.09 21.47 -9.83
C LEU A 126 3.33 20.70 -10.31
N ARG A 127 3.11 19.69 -11.13
CA ARG A 127 4.14 18.84 -11.76
C ARG A 127 4.02 18.96 -13.27
N LYS A 128 5.15 19.11 -13.97
CA LYS A 128 5.16 19.10 -15.43
C LYS A 128 5.50 17.71 -15.94
N ALA A 129 4.61 17.09 -16.71
CA ALA A 129 4.91 15.91 -17.51
C ALA A 129 3.91 15.82 -18.66
N ASP A 130 4.38 15.33 -19.80
CA ASP A 130 3.49 14.91 -20.88
C ASP A 130 3.00 13.49 -20.57
N LEU A 131 1.69 13.34 -20.37
CA LEU A 131 1.06 12.08 -19.99
C LEU A 131 0.36 11.51 -21.21
N ARG A 132 0.65 10.24 -21.53
CA ARG A 132 -0.09 9.52 -22.56
C ARG A 132 -1.48 9.13 -22.04
N SER A 133 -2.41 8.90 -22.95
CA SER A 133 -3.80 8.57 -22.61
C SER A 133 -3.94 7.28 -21.79
N ASP A 134 -3.06 6.31 -21.98
CA ASP A 134 -3.00 5.05 -21.22
C ASP A 134 -2.38 5.20 -19.82
N GLU A 135 -1.78 6.35 -19.53
CA GLU A 135 -1.21 6.71 -18.22
C GLU A 135 -2.20 7.52 -17.37
N ILE A 136 -3.36 7.86 -17.93
CA ILE A 136 -4.44 8.63 -17.31
C ILE A 136 -5.68 7.76 -17.22
N THR A 137 -6.41 7.86 -16.12
CA THR A 137 -7.73 7.25 -15.96
C THR A 137 -8.62 8.17 -15.12
N THR A 138 -9.84 7.74 -14.84
CA THR A 138 -10.76 8.44 -13.94
C THR A 138 -11.13 7.53 -12.79
N GLN A 139 -10.89 8.00 -11.56
CA GLN A 139 -11.25 7.26 -10.34
C GLN A 139 -12.15 8.13 -9.48
N ARG A 140 -13.31 7.61 -9.07
CA ARG A 140 -14.34 8.36 -8.32
C ARG A 140 -14.70 9.72 -8.98
N GLY A 141 -14.70 9.79 -10.31
CA GLY A 141 -14.98 11.02 -11.06
C GLY A 141 -13.85 12.06 -11.08
N ILE A 142 -12.63 11.68 -10.67
CA ILE A 142 -11.44 12.53 -10.66
C ILE A 142 -10.45 12.03 -11.72
N PRO A 143 -10.03 12.88 -12.68
CA PRO A 143 -8.91 12.56 -13.58
C PRO A 143 -7.64 12.32 -12.75
N VAL A 144 -7.06 11.13 -12.88
CA VAL A 144 -5.94 10.66 -12.07
C VAL A 144 -4.96 9.85 -12.91
N THR A 145 -3.68 9.83 -12.52
CA THR A 145 -2.70 8.90 -13.11
C THR A 145 -3.11 7.45 -12.86
N SER A 146 -2.87 6.55 -13.82
CA SER A 146 -3.06 5.11 -13.63
C SER A 146 -2.29 4.61 -12.39
N ALA A 147 -2.66 3.47 -11.83
CA ALA A 147 -1.96 2.92 -10.66
C ALA A 147 -0.46 2.72 -10.93
N ALA A 148 -0.11 2.10 -12.07
CA ALA A 148 1.27 1.94 -12.52
C ALA A 148 2.01 3.29 -12.66
N ARG A 149 1.35 4.29 -13.28
CA ARG A 149 1.94 5.63 -13.40
C ARG A 149 2.12 6.32 -12.06
N THR A 150 1.19 6.12 -11.14
CA THR A 150 1.25 6.65 -9.78
C THR A 150 2.44 6.07 -9.03
N ILE A 151 2.67 4.76 -9.11
CA ILE A 151 3.83 4.08 -8.50
C ILE A 151 5.15 4.63 -9.07
N LEU A 152 5.24 4.79 -10.39
CA LEU A 152 6.42 5.38 -11.02
C LEU A 152 6.66 6.83 -10.56
N ASP A 153 5.60 7.63 -10.45
CA ASP A 153 5.67 9.00 -9.93
C ASP A 153 6.08 9.05 -8.45
N LEU A 154 5.61 8.10 -7.63
CA LEU A 154 6.03 7.97 -6.23
C LEU A 154 7.52 7.63 -6.10
N ALA A 155 8.04 6.72 -6.94
CA ALA A 155 9.45 6.35 -6.92
C ALA A 155 10.40 7.53 -7.23
N ALA A 156 9.90 8.59 -7.87
CA ALA A 156 10.67 9.81 -8.10
C ALA A 156 10.73 10.74 -6.88
N VAL A 157 9.87 10.56 -5.87
CA VAL A 157 9.67 11.53 -4.76
C VAL A 157 9.65 10.90 -3.37
N LEU A 158 9.69 9.57 -3.28
CA LEU A 158 9.77 8.81 -2.05
C LEU A 158 11.13 8.10 -1.95
N GLU A 159 11.50 7.77 -0.72
CA GLU A 159 12.60 6.85 -0.47
C GLU A 159 12.32 5.47 -1.08
N PRO A 160 13.36 4.74 -1.55
CA PRO A 160 13.18 3.46 -2.24
C PRO A 160 12.27 2.48 -1.51
N HIS A 161 12.47 2.26 -0.20
CA HIS A 161 11.66 1.33 0.59
C HIS A 161 10.16 1.69 0.60
N ARG A 162 9.80 2.97 0.59
CA ARG A 162 8.39 3.40 0.53
C ARG A 162 7.80 3.22 -0.86
N ALA A 163 8.59 3.40 -1.90
CA ALA A 163 8.16 3.12 -3.26
C ALA A 163 7.92 1.61 -3.47
N LEU A 164 8.76 0.76 -2.89
CA LEU A 164 8.54 -0.70 -2.90
C LEU A 164 7.28 -1.11 -2.14
N ARG A 165 7.06 -0.52 -0.97
CA ARG A 165 5.80 -0.72 -0.24
C ARG A 165 4.59 -0.30 -1.08
N ALA A 166 4.69 0.79 -1.86
CA ALA A 166 3.61 1.21 -2.74
C ALA A 166 3.31 0.22 -3.88
N VAL A 167 4.33 -0.51 -4.37
CA VAL A 167 4.13 -1.62 -5.31
C VAL A 167 3.33 -2.74 -4.64
N HIS A 168 3.79 -3.19 -3.48
CA HIS A 168 3.14 -4.25 -2.69
C HIS A 168 1.68 -3.90 -2.35
N GLU A 169 1.42 -2.67 -1.88
CA GLU A 169 0.07 -2.24 -1.53
C GLU A 169 -0.86 -2.16 -2.74
N ALA A 170 -0.32 -1.91 -3.94
CA ALA A 170 -1.07 -1.94 -5.19
C ALA A 170 -1.36 -3.38 -5.65
N GLU A 171 -0.44 -4.32 -5.43
CA GLU A 171 -0.65 -5.75 -5.68
C GLU A 171 -1.73 -6.33 -4.75
N VAL A 172 -1.64 -6.05 -3.44
CA VAL A 172 -2.65 -6.48 -2.44
C VAL A 172 -4.05 -5.96 -2.79
N ARG A 173 -4.13 -4.74 -3.33
CA ARG A 173 -5.40 -4.14 -3.78
C ARG A 173 -5.81 -4.56 -5.19
N GLN A 174 -5.02 -5.38 -5.85
CA GLN A 174 -5.21 -5.83 -7.22
C GLN A 174 -5.47 -4.64 -8.16
N LEU A 175 -4.66 -3.58 -8.03
CA LEU A 175 -4.75 -2.38 -8.86
C LEU A 175 -4.14 -2.65 -10.24
N THR A 176 -4.84 -3.44 -11.03
CA THR A 176 -4.47 -3.77 -12.40
C THR A 176 -5.07 -2.73 -13.35
N GLY A 177 -4.28 -2.31 -14.33
CA GLY A 177 -4.71 -1.44 -15.42
C GLY A 177 -4.26 -1.98 -16.77
N PRO A 178 -4.67 -1.33 -17.87
CA PRO A 178 -4.23 -1.71 -19.22
C PRO A 178 -2.73 -1.49 -19.44
N LEU A 179 -2.08 -0.72 -18.58
CA LEU A 179 -0.65 -0.44 -18.62
C LEU A 179 0.03 -1.09 -17.41
N SER A 180 0.88 -2.08 -17.66
CA SER A 180 1.68 -2.73 -16.63
C SER A 180 2.81 -1.80 -16.16
N LEU A 181 3.30 -2.04 -14.94
CA LEU A 181 4.44 -1.29 -14.41
C LEU A 181 5.72 -1.56 -15.23
N ALA A 182 5.90 -2.79 -15.74
CA ALA A 182 7.03 -3.17 -16.58
C ALA A 182 7.07 -2.36 -17.89
N GLU A 183 5.97 -2.34 -18.64
CA GLU A 183 5.86 -1.55 -19.89
C GLU A 183 6.12 -0.06 -19.65
N LEU A 184 5.64 0.47 -18.53
CA LEU A 184 5.85 1.87 -18.17
C LEU A 184 7.32 2.16 -17.81
N LEU A 185 8.02 1.24 -17.15
CA LEU A 185 9.44 1.38 -16.85
C LEU A 185 10.29 1.37 -18.12
N ASP A 186 9.93 0.55 -19.11
CA ASP A 186 10.60 0.50 -20.41
C ASP A 186 10.36 1.74 -21.24
N ARG A 187 9.16 2.32 -21.14
CA ARG A 187 8.84 3.62 -21.73
C ARG A 187 9.60 4.79 -21.08
N HIS A 188 9.83 4.74 -19.77
CA HIS A 188 10.44 5.82 -18.99
C HIS A 188 11.74 5.38 -18.26
N PRO A 189 12.75 4.88 -18.99
CA PRO A 189 13.89 4.19 -18.37
C PRO A 189 14.80 5.09 -17.55
N SER A 190 14.85 6.39 -17.90
CA SER A 190 15.69 7.40 -17.26
C SER A 190 14.98 8.14 -16.12
N ARG A 191 13.71 7.81 -15.84
CA ARG A 191 12.95 8.48 -14.78
C ARG A 191 13.53 8.12 -13.41
N ARG A 192 13.63 9.11 -12.53
CA ARG A 192 14.10 8.90 -11.16
C ARG A 192 13.25 7.81 -10.48
N GLY A 193 13.90 6.86 -9.85
CA GLY A 193 13.24 5.71 -9.21
C GLY A 193 12.99 4.51 -10.12
N ALA A 194 13.05 4.66 -11.46
CA ALA A 194 12.79 3.56 -12.40
C ALA A 194 13.77 2.39 -12.23
N ARG A 195 15.06 2.66 -12.04
CA ARG A 195 16.07 1.61 -11.79
C ARG A 195 15.79 0.83 -10.50
N ALA A 196 15.36 1.52 -9.44
CA ALA A 196 15.04 0.86 -8.16
C ALA A 196 13.78 0.00 -8.30
N LEU A 197 12.75 0.48 -9.00
CA LEU A 197 11.55 -0.30 -9.30
C LEU A 197 11.86 -1.52 -10.17
N ARG A 198 12.67 -1.37 -11.22
CA ARG A 198 13.10 -2.51 -12.05
C ARG A 198 13.79 -3.60 -11.23
N ARG A 199 14.76 -3.21 -10.38
CA ARG A 199 15.44 -4.17 -9.50
C ARG A 199 14.46 -4.90 -8.60
N ALA A 200 13.52 -4.17 -7.99
CA ALA A 200 12.55 -4.82 -7.12
C ALA A 200 11.55 -5.71 -7.86
N LEU A 201 11.15 -5.36 -9.09
CA LEU A 201 10.37 -6.27 -9.94
C LEU A 201 11.17 -7.52 -10.29
N SER A 202 12.45 -7.39 -10.63
CA SER A 202 13.33 -8.54 -10.86
C SER A 202 13.50 -9.40 -9.60
N ASP A 203 13.61 -8.80 -8.41
CA ASP A 203 13.66 -9.53 -7.15
C ASP A 203 12.33 -10.26 -6.86
N LEU A 204 11.20 -9.65 -7.22
CA LEU A 204 9.88 -10.27 -7.13
C LEU A 204 9.73 -11.43 -8.13
N ASP A 205 10.21 -11.26 -9.37
CA ASP A 205 10.21 -12.32 -10.38
C ASP A 205 11.12 -13.49 -9.97
N LEU A 206 12.29 -13.23 -9.38
CA LEU A 206 13.16 -14.26 -8.81
C LEU A 206 12.48 -14.98 -7.64
N GLY A 207 11.73 -14.27 -6.80
CA GLY A 207 10.88 -14.87 -5.77
C GLY A 207 9.67 -15.63 -6.34
N ALA A 208 9.19 -15.24 -7.52
CA ALA A 208 8.10 -15.92 -8.22
C ALA A 208 8.59 -17.18 -8.96
N GLN A 209 9.88 -17.28 -9.29
CA GLN A 209 10.56 -18.49 -9.80
C GLN A 209 10.75 -19.59 -8.75
N VAL A 210 10.37 -19.32 -7.50
CA VAL A 210 10.34 -20.31 -6.44
C VAL A 210 9.17 -21.26 -6.68
N SER A 211 9.42 -22.56 -6.57
CA SER A 211 8.39 -23.56 -6.82
C SER A 211 7.24 -23.42 -5.80
N ARG A 212 6.01 -23.76 -6.23
CA ARG A 212 4.84 -23.82 -5.33
C ARG A 212 5.11 -24.69 -4.10
N SER A 213 5.90 -25.75 -4.25
CA SER A 213 6.33 -26.63 -3.16
C SER A 213 7.20 -25.91 -2.12
N GLU A 214 8.18 -25.12 -2.54
CA GLU A 214 9.05 -24.38 -1.62
C GLU A 214 8.30 -23.25 -0.89
N LEU A 215 7.36 -22.61 -1.57
CA LEU A 215 6.42 -21.64 -0.98
C LEU A 215 5.54 -22.29 0.10
N GLU A 216 4.95 -23.44 -0.21
CA GLU A 216 4.11 -24.21 0.72
C GLU A 216 4.92 -24.70 1.93
N ASP A 217 6.13 -25.24 1.72
CA ASP A 217 7.00 -25.73 2.79
C ASP A 217 7.43 -24.60 3.74
N ARG A 218 7.78 -23.43 3.19
CA ARG A 218 8.15 -22.25 3.99
C ARG A 218 6.97 -21.72 4.80
N PHE A 219 5.79 -21.64 4.19
CA PHE A 219 4.56 -21.24 4.86
C PHE A 219 4.21 -22.23 6.00
N HIS A 220 4.33 -23.53 5.75
CA HIS A 220 4.15 -24.56 6.78
C HIS A 220 5.09 -24.37 7.98
N HIS A 221 6.37 -24.13 7.73
CA HIS A 221 7.35 -23.90 8.80
C HIS A 221 7.00 -22.68 9.68
N LEU A 222 6.53 -21.59 9.06
CA LEU A 222 6.12 -20.39 9.79
C LEU A 222 4.83 -20.59 10.61
N LEU A 223 3.88 -21.39 10.11
CA LEU A 223 2.67 -21.75 10.87
C LEU A 223 2.99 -22.58 12.12
N GLU A 224 3.94 -23.52 12.01
CA GLU A 224 4.39 -24.33 13.15
C GLU A 224 5.09 -23.48 14.22
N GLY A 225 5.97 -22.56 13.80
CA GLY A 225 6.60 -21.59 14.70
C GLY A 225 5.60 -20.66 15.41
N ALA A 226 4.44 -20.40 14.79
CA ALA A 226 3.38 -19.57 15.35
C ALA A 226 2.40 -20.30 16.27
N GLY A 227 2.47 -21.65 16.35
CA GLY A 227 1.55 -22.46 17.16
C GLY A 227 0.08 -22.41 16.71
N LEU A 228 -0.16 -22.19 15.41
CA LEU A 228 -1.50 -22.06 14.84
C LEU A 228 -2.08 -23.42 14.43
N SER A 229 -3.41 -23.51 14.39
CA SER A 229 -4.09 -24.72 13.94
C SER A 229 -3.80 -24.99 12.47
N ARG A 230 -3.58 -26.27 12.11
CA ARG A 230 -3.24 -26.63 10.74
C ARG A 230 -4.43 -26.35 9.79
N PRO A 231 -4.20 -25.62 8.68
CA PRO A 231 -5.23 -25.39 7.67
C PRO A 231 -5.59 -26.66 6.91
N TRP A 232 -6.75 -26.63 6.26
CA TRP A 232 -7.05 -27.57 5.18
C TRP A 232 -6.34 -27.12 3.92
N ARG A 233 -5.62 -28.04 3.27
CA ARG A 233 -4.88 -27.77 2.02
C ARG A 233 -5.72 -28.10 0.79
N ASN A 234 -5.54 -27.36 -0.29
CA ASN A 234 -6.21 -27.58 -1.59
C ASN A 234 -7.71 -27.86 -1.41
N ALA A 235 -8.34 -27.05 -0.57
CA ALA A 235 -9.67 -27.32 -0.06
C ALA A 235 -10.72 -26.67 -0.96
N ALA A 236 -11.74 -27.46 -1.29
CA ALA A 236 -12.94 -26.94 -1.94
C ALA A 236 -13.70 -26.00 -1.01
N VAL A 237 -14.07 -24.83 -1.55
CA VAL A 237 -14.88 -23.80 -0.91
C VAL A 237 -16.04 -23.45 -1.83
N ASP A 238 -17.26 -23.59 -1.33
CA ASP A 238 -18.46 -23.21 -2.05
C ASP A 238 -18.83 -21.75 -1.78
N ALA A 239 -19.00 -20.97 -2.86
CA ALA A 239 -19.46 -19.59 -2.79
C ALA A 239 -20.26 -19.21 -4.04
N GLY A 240 -21.44 -18.64 -3.84
CA GLY A 240 -22.29 -18.15 -4.94
C GLY A 240 -22.71 -19.22 -5.94
N GLY A 241 -22.93 -20.47 -5.48
CA GLY A 241 -23.33 -21.59 -6.33
C GLY A 241 -22.18 -22.18 -7.17
N ARG A 242 -20.92 -21.83 -6.86
CA ARG A 242 -19.72 -22.38 -7.51
C ARG A 242 -18.74 -22.88 -6.46
N THR A 243 -17.94 -23.87 -6.82
CA THR A 243 -16.88 -24.42 -5.97
C THR A 243 -15.52 -23.90 -6.46
N PHE A 244 -14.71 -23.41 -5.52
CA PHE A 244 -13.35 -22.92 -5.76
C PHE A 244 -12.35 -23.79 -4.98
N GLU A 245 -11.21 -24.11 -5.58
CA GLU A 245 -10.10 -24.74 -4.88
C GLU A 245 -9.17 -23.67 -4.32
N ALA A 246 -8.92 -23.70 -3.01
CA ALA A 246 -8.04 -22.76 -2.32
C ALA A 246 -6.86 -23.48 -1.67
N ASP A 247 -5.68 -22.85 -1.68
CA ASP A 247 -4.45 -23.47 -1.18
C ASP A 247 -4.54 -23.81 0.30
N PHE A 248 -5.05 -22.88 1.13
CA PHE A 248 -5.19 -23.07 2.57
C PHE A 248 -6.48 -22.47 3.10
N VAL A 249 -7.21 -23.23 3.92
CA VAL A 249 -8.52 -22.82 4.45
C VAL A 249 -8.66 -23.10 5.94
N TRP A 250 -9.05 -22.06 6.69
CA TRP A 250 -9.55 -22.17 8.06
C TRP A 250 -11.06 -21.95 8.08
N ARG A 251 -11.82 -23.05 7.97
CA ARG A 251 -13.29 -23.00 7.90
C ARG A 251 -13.92 -22.30 9.11
N ALA A 252 -13.44 -22.61 10.31
CA ALA A 252 -13.96 -22.01 11.55
C ALA A 252 -13.73 -20.49 11.63
N ALA A 253 -12.65 -19.99 11.01
CA ALA A 253 -12.32 -18.57 10.98
C ALA A 253 -12.85 -17.84 9.73
N GLN A 254 -13.43 -18.59 8.78
CA GLN A 254 -13.77 -18.12 7.43
C GLN A 254 -12.61 -17.42 6.72
N VAL A 255 -11.38 -17.95 6.87
CA VAL A 255 -10.18 -17.41 6.22
C VAL A 255 -9.70 -18.36 5.13
N ILE A 256 -9.39 -17.78 3.97
CA ILE A 256 -8.73 -18.43 2.85
C ILE A 256 -7.36 -17.77 2.68
N VAL A 257 -6.33 -18.58 2.49
CA VAL A 257 -5.00 -18.12 2.13
C VAL A 257 -4.61 -18.74 0.80
N GLU A 258 -4.23 -17.90 -0.15
CA GLU A 258 -3.70 -18.30 -1.45
C GLU A 258 -2.21 -17.93 -1.49
N LEU A 259 -1.36 -18.89 -1.87
CA LEU A 259 0.07 -18.65 -2.05
C LEU A 259 0.31 -18.35 -3.52
N ASP A 260 0.69 -17.11 -3.81
CA ASP A 260 0.99 -16.68 -5.17
C ASP A 260 2.39 -17.19 -5.56
N GLY A 261 2.45 -18.41 -6.09
CA GLY A 261 3.57 -18.94 -6.86
C GLY A 261 3.30 -18.74 -8.35
N HIS A 262 4.25 -18.11 -9.06
CA HIS A 262 4.19 -17.83 -10.50
C HIS A 262 2.91 -17.15 -11.04
N ALA A 263 2.93 -15.82 -11.16
CA ALA A 263 1.97 -15.13 -12.03
C ALA A 263 2.35 -15.35 -13.50
N THR A 264 1.54 -16.10 -14.24
CA THR A 264 1.49 -15.93 -15.70
C THR A 264 0.84 -14.58 -16.02
N PRO A 265 1.23 -13.88 -17.10
CA PRO A 265 0.60 -12.62 -17.47
C PRO A 265 -0.92 -12.79 -17.57
N ALA A 266 -1.66 -12.10 -16.71
CA ALA A 266 -3.11 -12.21 -16.66
C ALA A 266 -3.73 -11.73 -17.97
N THR A 267 -4.39 -12.63 -18.69
CA THR A 267 -5.27 -12.25 -19.80
C THR A 267 -6.52 -11.53 -19.28
N ARG A 268 -7.21 -10.78 -20.14
CA ARG A 268 -8.45 -10.10 -19.78
C ARG A 268 -9.53 -11.06 -19.25
N THR A 269 -9.56 -12.30 -19.75
CA THR A 269 -10.51 -13.34 -19.34
C THR A 269 -10.19 -13.92 -17.96
N THR A 270 -8.91 -14.20 -17.67
CA THR A 270 -8.47 -14.64 -16.33
C THR A 270 -8.72 -13.55 -15.29
N PHE A 271 -8.53 -12.28 -15.66
CA PHE A 271 -8.83 -11.12 -14.81
C PHE A 271 -10.32 -11.01 -14.43
N GLU A 272 -11.24 -11.18 -15.38
CA GLU A 272 -12.69 -11.13 -15.10
C GLU A 272 -13.16 -12.31 -14.24
N GLN A 273 -12.54 -13.48 -14.41
CA GLN A 273 -12.82 -14.67 -13.61
C GLN A 273 -12.31 -14.56 -12.18
N ASP A 274 -11.11 -14.02 -11.97
CA ASP A 274 -10.55 -13.78 -10.63
C ASP A 274 -11.40 -12.78 -9.86
N ARG A 275 -11.84 -11.68 -10.51
CA ARG A 275 -12.75 -10.71 -9.87
C ARG A 275 -14.11 -11.29 -9.54
N LEU A 276 -14.63 -12.18 -10.37
CA LEU A 276 -15.88 -12.88 -10.07
C LEU A 276 -15.69 -13.79 -8.84
N ARG A 277 -14.59 -14.55 -8.80
CA ARG A 277 -14.22 -15.42 -7.68
C ARG A 277 -14.11 -14.64 -6.37
N ASP A 278 -13.34 -13.55 -6.34
CA ASP A 278 -13.13 -12.74 -5.13
C ASP A 278 -14.43 -12.11 -4.62
N ARG A 279 -15.29 -11.63 -5.54
CA ARG A 279 -16.61 -11.09 -5.17
C ARG A 279 -17.49 -12.17 -4.54
N LEU A 280 -17.52 -13.37 -5.12
CA LEU A 280 -18.35 -14.47 -4.61
C LEU A 280 -17.86 -14.95 -3.24
N LEU A 281 -16.54 -15.14 -3.07
CA LEU A 281 -15.95 -15.53 -1.79
C LEU A 281 -16.22 -14.48 -0.71
N THR A 282 -16.02 -13.20 -1.02
CA THR A 282 -16.28 -12.08 -0.09
C THR A 282 -17.76 -12.01 0.30
N ALA A 283 -18.68 -12.13 -0.67
CA ALA A 283 -20.11 -12.12 -0.42
C ALA A 283 -20.57 -13.31 0.45
N ALA A 284 -19.89 -14.44 0.34
CA ALA A 284 -20.10 -15.62 1.19
C ALA A 284 -19.44 -15.50 2.59
N GLY A 285 -18.84 -14.35 2.91
CA GLY A 285 -18.25 -14.08 4.23
C GLY A 285 -16.82 -14.60 4.39
N TRP A 286 -16.20 -15.10 3.31
CA TRP A 286 -14.80 -15.52 3.34
C TRP A 286 -13.87 -14.31 3.26
N ARG A 287 -12.79 -14.38 4.05
CA ARG A 287 -11.70 -13.42 3.99
C ARG A 287 -10.51 -14.05 3.29
N VAL A 288 -10.26 -13.62 2.05
CA VAL A 288 -9.17 -14.11 1.21
C VAL A 288 -7.90 -13.29 1.49
N VAL A 289 -6.79 -13.98 1.75
CA VAL A 289 -5.47 -13.39 2.01
C VAL A 289 -4.48 -13.99 1.02
N ARG A 290 -3.89 -13.17 0.17
CA ARG A 290 -2.82 -13.61 -0.74
C ARG A 290 -1.46 -13.35 -0.12
N ILE A 291 -0.58 -14.34 -0.19
CA ILE A 291 0.75 -14.28 0.41
C ILE A 291 1.79 -14.60 -0.66
N THR A 292 2.77 -13.71 -0.81
CA THR A 292 3.86 -13.85 -1.78
C THR A 292 5.13 -14.41 -1.12
N TRP A 293 6.06 -14.94 -1.93
CA TRP A 293 7.36 -15.43 -1.45
C TRP A 293 8.10 -14.41 -0.59
N ARG A 294 8.12 -13.15 -1.03
CA ARG A 294 8.82 -12.07 -0.32
C ARG A 294 8.30 -11.87 1.10
N GLN A 295 7.00 -11.98 1.33
CA GLN A 295 6.41 -11.85 2.66
C GLN A 295 6.77 -13.04 3.57
N LEU A 296 7.00 -14.22 3.00
CA LEU A 296 7.42 -15.42 3.75
C LEU A 296 8.93 -15.47 4.00
N HIS A 297 9.73 -14.88 3.10
CA HIS A 297 11.18 -14.97 3.13
C HIS A 297 11.86 -13.72 3.71
N ASP A 298 11.55 -12.54 3.18
CA ASP A 298 12.30 -11.30 3.48
C ASP A 298 11.70 -10.49 4.63
N ASP A 299 10.39 -10.61 4.88
CA ASP A 299 9.69 -9.88 5.94
C ASP A 299 8.67 -10.77 6.69
N PRO A 300 9.15 -11.77 7.46
CA PRO A 300 8.27 -12.64 8.25
C PRO A 300 7.46 -11.85 9.30
N GLY A 301 7.91 -10.65 9.70
CA GLY A 301 7.15 -9.76 10.59
C GLY A 301 5.86 -9.24 9.94
N ALA A 302 5.92 -8.80 8.70
CA ALA A 302 4.74 -8.39 7.93
C ALA A 302 3.79 -9.56 7.66
N PHE A 303 4.32 -10.77 7.47
CA PHE A 303 3.51 -12.00 7.46
C PHE A 303 2.71 -12.13 8.75
N TYR A 304 3.35 -12.13 9.92
CA TYR A 304 2.65 -12.28 11.19
C TYR A 304 1.62 -11.17 11.44
N ALA A 305 1.91 -9.92 11.08
CA ALA A 305 0.97 -8.81 11.26
C ALA A 305 -0.27 -8.94 10.36
N THR A 306 -0.06 -9.25 9.08
CA THR A 306 -1.15 -9.44 8.09
C THR A 306 -1.97 -10.68 8.45
N PHE A 307 -1.30 -11.76 8.82
CA PHE A 307 -1.90 -13.05 9.14
C PHE A 307 -2.60 -13.06 10.52
N ALA A 308 -2.05 -12.44 11.56
CA ALA A 308 -2.71 -12.38 12.87
C ALA A 308 -3.94 -11.47 12.87
N GLY A 309 -3.90 -10.34 12.15
CA GLY A 309 -5.08 -9.49 11.91
C GLY A 309 -6.16 -10.17 11.06
N SER A 310 -5.87 -11.40 10.58
CA SER A 310 -6.75 -12.14 9.69
C SER A 310 -7.83 -12.98 10.35
N PHE A 311 -7.62 -13.34 11.61
CA PHE A 311 -8.52 -14.18 12.36
C PHE A 311 -9.44 -13.32 13.23
N ARG A 312 -10.75 -13.54 13.16
CA ARG A 312 -11.69 -13.00 14.16
C ARG A 312 -11.70 -13.96 15.36
N GLY A 313 -11.04 -13.55 16.45
CA GLY A 313 -10.91 -14.35 17.68
C GLY A 313 -9.56 -15.08 17.79
N PRO A 314 -9.18 -15.54 19.01
CA PRO A 314 -7.89 -16.18 19.22
C PRO A 314 -7.80 -17.48 18.42
N PRO A 315 -6.65 -17.74 17.73
CA PRO A 315 -6.44 -19.00 17.05
C PRO A 315 -6.48 -20.13 18.08
N GLN A 316 -7.33 -21.13 17.85
CA GLN A 316 -7.43 -22.26 18.76
C GLN A 316 -6.10 -23.02 18.77
N ARG A 317 -5.43 -23.04 19.93
CA ARG A 317 -4.32 -23.95 20.20
C ARG A 317 -4.79 -25.38 20.01
N VAL A 318 -3.97 -26.19 19.37
CA VAL A 318 -4.19 -27.63 19.24
C VAL A 318 -4.31 -28.22 20.66
N LEU A 319 -5.51 -28.66 21.04
CA LEU A 319 -5.66 -29.61 22.13
C LEU A 319 -5.17 -30.95 21.60
N THR A 320 -3.93 -31.31 21.92
CA THR A 320 -3.49 -32.69 21.80
C THR A 320 -4.30 -33.50 22.82
N THR A 321 -5.31 -34.22 22.34
CA THR A 321 -5.92 -35.28 23.15
C THR A 321 -4.83 -36.29 23.49
N PRO A 322 -4.57 -36.60 24.76
CA PRO A 322 -3.66 -37.69 25.09
C PRO A 322 -4.29 -38.98 24.56
N THR A 323 -3.57 -39.65 23.67
CA THR A 323 -3.90 -40.99 23.19
C THR A 323 -4.13 -41.89 24.41
N ALA A 324 -5.34 -42.41 24.56
CA ALA A 324 -5.70 -43.32 25.64
C ALA A 324 -4.78 -44.55 25.60
N ALA A 325 -3.85 -44.62 26.55
CA ALA A 325 -3.03 -45.79 26.77
C ALA A 325 -3.94 -46.97 27.14
N ARG A 326 -4.05 -47.95 26.24
CA ARG A 326 -4.63 -49.26 26.52
C ARG A 326 -3.86 -49.89 27.68
N ARG A 327 -4.51 -49.99 28.84
CA ARG A 327 -4.06 -50.82 29.97
C ARG A 327 -4.22 -52.30 29.60
N SER A 328 -3.12 -53.00 29.35
CA SER A 328 -3.04 -54.45 29.50
C SER A 328 -2.59 -54.77 30.92
N ALA A 329 -3.43 -55.51 31.62
CA ALA A 329 -3.19 -55.98 32.98
C ALA A 329 -2.23 -57.18 32.97
N THR A 330 -1.22 -57.16 33.83
CA THR A 330 -0.53 -58.38 34.27
C THR A 330 -0.18 -58.26 35.75
N ARG A 331 -0.88 -59.07 36.55
CA ARG A 331 -0.58 -59.39 37.95
C ARG A 331 0.87 -59.85 38.10
N ARG A 332 1.56 -59.42 39.16
CA ARG A 332 2.48 -60.30 39.91
C ARG A 332 2.62 -59.89 41.37
N HIS A 333 2.84 -60.93 42.17
CA HIS A 333 2.70 -61.05 43.61
C HIS A 333 3.79 -60.34 44.42
N THR A 334 3.39 -59.95 45.62
CA THR A 334 4.19 -59.48 46.76
C THR A 334 5.02 -60.59 47.43
N ARG A 335 6.26 -60.25 47.84
CA ARG A 335 7.08 -60.71 48.99
C ARG A 335 8.47 -60.10 48.75
N GLY A 336 9.19 -59.40 49.62
CA GLY A 336 9.17 -59.16 51.07
C GLY A 336 10.62 -59.29 51.56
N SER A 337 11.26 -58.22 52.08
CA SER A 337 12.31 -58.19 53.13
C SER A 337 13.35 -57.03 53.02
N ARG A 338 13.26 -56.06 53.96
CA ARG A 338 14.29 -55.38 54.81
C ARG A 338 15.62 -54.77 54.24
N PRO A 339 16.31 -53.83 54.99
CA PRO A 339 16.70 -52.50 54.46
C PRO A 339 18.22 -52.16 54.40
N MET A 340 18.55 -51.10 53.63
CA MET A 340 19.60 -50.03 53.75
C MET A 340 21.09 -50.43 53.99
N PRO A 341 22.12 -49.65 53.52
CA PRO A 341 22.19 -48.19 53.63
C PRO A 341 22.70 -47.37 52.41
N ARG A 342 22.59 -46.06 52.63
CA ARG A 342 22.88 -44.87 51.82
C ARG A 342 24.24 -44.82 51.11
N CYS A 343 24.29 -44.11 49.99
CA CYS A 343 25.04 -42.85 49.88
C CYS A 343 24.51 -41.98 48.74
N GLU A 344 24.51 -40.67 48.99
CA GLU A 344 23.98 -39.56 48.21
C GLU A 344 24.68 -39.39 46.85
N LEU A 345 23.98 -38.81 45.86
CA LEU A 345 24.38 -37.54 45.26
C LEU A 345 23.33 -37.03 44.26
N ASP A 346 23.04 -35.75 44.43
CA ASP A 346 22.66 -34.71 43.47
C ASP A 346 21.19 -34.56 43.00
N THR A 347 20.57 -33.51 43.54
CA THR A 347 19.35 -32.88 43.08
C THR A 347 19.64 -31.42 42.80
N SER A 348 19.42 -30.95 41.57
CA SER A 348 18.72 -29.68 41.39
C SER A 348 18.16 -29.52 39.97
N THR A 349 16.84 -29.59 39.96
CA THR A 349 15.85 -29.11 39.01
C THR A 349 16.15 -27.67 38.55
N PHE A 350 16.04 -27.39 37.24
CA PHE A 350 15.89 -26.04 36.71
C PHE A 350 14.50 -25.89 36.07
N THR A 351 13.65 -25.10 36.72
CA THR A 351 12.31 -24.71 36.28
C THR A 351 12.34 -23.37 35.54
N ALA A 352 11.64 -23.36 34.40
CA ALA A 352 10.86 -22.28 33.78
C ALA A 352 11.19 -20.80 34.10
N TRP A 353 11.53 -20.04 33.05
CA TRP A 353 11.44 -18.58 33.03
C TRP A 353 10.27 -18.11 32.16
N GLY A 354 9.29 -17.49 32.81
CA GLY A 354 8.38 -16.54 32.19
C GLY A 354 8.90 -15.12 32.44
N PHE A 355 8.99 -14.30 31.40
CA PHE A 355 9.33 -12.88 31.52
C PHE A 355 8.10 -12.02 31.24
N THR A 356 7.74 -11.24 32.26
CA THR A 356 6.89 -10.05 32.14
C THR A 356 7.80 -8.84 32.22
N LEU A 357 7.64 -7.89 31.29
CA LEU A 357 8.32 -6.60 31.31
C LEU A 357 7.92 -5.78 32.54
N SER A 358 8.88 -5.09 33.14
CA SER A 358 8.64 -3.78 33.75
C SER A 358 9.86 -2.88 33.56
N MET A 359 9.60 -1.69 33.01
CA MET A 359 10.56 -0.58 32.92
C MET A 359 10.94 -0.09 34.31
N HIS A 360 12.18 0.37 34.51
CA HIS A 360 12.51 1.63 35.19
C HIS A 360 13.95 2.06 34.83
N ALA A 361 14.11 3.37 34.63
CA ALA A 361 15.33 4.07 34.25
C ALA A 361 16.32 4.20 35.42
N CYS A 362 17.62 4.33 35.13
CA CYS A 362 18.49 5.29 35.83
C CYS A 362 19.80 5.54 35.07
N GLN A 363 20.21 6.81 35.07
CA GLN A 363 21.37 7.41 34.41
C GLN A 363 22.68 7.27 35.23
N ALA A 364 23.81 7.43 34.49
CA ALA A 364 25.15 7.88 34.93
C ALA A 364 25.97 6.86 35.77
N THR A 365 27.30 6.70 35.64
CA THR A 365 28.39 7.64 35.29
C THR A 365 29.67 6.85 34.90
N ILE A 366 30.43 7.39 33.93
CA ILE A 366 31.86 7.12 33.52
C ILE A 366 32.81 7.51 34.69
N PRO A 367 34.07 7.01 34.94
CA PRO A 367 35.27 6.98 34.05
C PRO A 367 36.25 5.76 34.22
N SER A 368 37.04 5.30 33.23
CA SER A 368 38.20 5.81 32.45
C SER A 368 39.59 5.36 32.97
N ARG A 369 40.48 5.01 32.02
CA ARG A 369 41.98 4.87 32.05
C ARG A 369 42.58 3.46 32.21
N TRP A 370 43.10 2.85 31.13
CA TRP A 370 44.46 3.00 30.50
C TRP A 370 45.51 2.21 31.34
N LEU A 371 46.19 1.14 30.90
CA LEU A 371 47.26 1.04 29.88
C LEU A 371 47.81 -0.42 29.76
N CYS A 372 48.34 -0.75 28.56
CA CYS A 372 49.60 -1.51 28.28
C CYS A 372 49.71 -3.05 28.54
N THR A 373 50.36 -3.91 27.75
CA THR A 373 51.12 -3.83 26.46
C THR A 373 51.42 -5.24 25.88
N ALA A 374 51.53 -5.30 24.55
CA ALA A 374 52.58 -5.95 23.69
C ALA A 374 52.73 -7.48 23.50
N VAL A 375 52.88 -7.88 22.21
CA VAL A 375 54.02 -8.59 21.53
C VAL A 375 53.80 -8.45 19.99
N ILE A 376 54.49 -7.59 19.22
CA ILE A 376 55.77 -7.71 18.45
C ILE A 376 55.81 -8.75 17.30
N GLY A 377 56.12 -8.28 16.07
CA GLY A 377 56.56 -9.11 14.92
C GLY A 377 56.67 -8.39 13.55
N THR A 378 57.69 -7.52 13.39
CA THR A 378 58.62 -7.35 12.21
C THR A 378 58.03 -7.35 10.78
N ALA A 379 57.88 -6.23 10.06
CA ALA A 379 58.86 -5.44 9.26
C ALA A 379 58.94 -5.82 7.76
N MET A 380 58.61 -4.86 6.87
CA MET A 380 59.45 -4.38 5.75
C MET A 380 58.73 -3.23 5.04
N GLY A 381 59.38 -2.07 4.92
CA GLY A 381 58.86 -0.89 4.21
C GLY A 381 59.50 -0.71 2.84
N ILE A 382 58.85 0.07 1.99
CA ILE A 382 59.44 1.06 1.07
C ILE A 382 58.33 2.07 0.71
N ARG A 383 58.63 3.36 0.87
CA ARG A 383 57.88 4.53 0.40
C ARG A 383 58.40 4.96 -0.97
N LEU A 384 57.55 5.67 -1.73
CA LEU A 384 57.81 6.90 -2.51
C LEU A 384 56.47 7.25 -3.22
N ARG A 385 55.70 8.32 -2.90
CA ARG A 385 55.80 9.73 -3.37
C ARG A 385 56.40 9.83 -4.79
N SER A 386 55.84 10.48 -5.81
CA SER A 386 55.21 11.81 -5.86
C SER A 386 54.60 12.06 -7.26
N SER A 387 53.47 12.77 -7.32
CA SER A 387 53.14 13.97 -8.15
C SER A 387 53.57 14.17 -9.62
N ILE A 388 52.75 15.00 -10.30
CA ILE A 388 52.93 15.84 -11.52
C ILE A 388 52.12 15.27 -12.71
N SER A 389 50.93 15.80 -13.02
CA SER A 389 50.59 17.10 -13.65
C SER A 389 50.71 17.10 -15.19
N ALA A 390 49.54 17.24 -15.80
CA ALA A 390 49.19 18.24 -16.79
C ALA A 390 49.43 17.98 -18.30
N THR A 391 48.34 18.29 -19.02
CA THR A 391 48.24 19.12 -20.23
C THR A 391 48.12 18.45 -21.61
N THR A 392 46.98 18.79 -22.24
CA THR A 392 46.78 19.39 -23.58
C THR A 392 46.20 18.52 -24.70
N SER A 393 45.12 19.10 -25.27
CA SER A 393 44.74 19.18 -26.70
C SER A 393 44.42 17.89 -27.45
N ALA A 394 43.62 17.86 -28.51
CA ALA A 394 42.61 18.71 -29.14
C ALA A 394 42.29 18.00 -30.50
N MET A 395 41.34 18.57 -31.25
CA MET A 395 40.96 18.25 -32.64
C MET A 395 40.00 17.08 -32.81
N ARG A 396 38.73 17.30 -33.17
CA ARG A 396 38.12 17.87 -34.40
C ARG A 396 37.88 16.80 -35.48
N SER A 397 36.57 16.68 -35.76
CA SER A 397 35.93 16.69 -37.09
C SER A 397 36.02 15.49 -38.04
N ARG A 398 34.80 15.14 -38.48
CA ARG A 398 34.37 14.69 -39.81
C ARG A 398 34.57 13.21 -40.17
N GLY A 399 33.43 12.59 -40.43
CA GLY A 399 33.15 11.32 -41.08
C GLY A 399 31.65 11.18 -41.11
#